data_AF-A0A7L4DXK8-F1
#
_entry.id   AF-A0A7L4DXK8-F1
#
_cell.length_a   1.000
_cell.length_b   1.000
_cell.length_c   1.000
_cell.angle_alpha   90.00
_cell.angle_beta   90.00
_cell.angle_gamma   90.00
#
_symmetry.space_group_name_H-M   'P 1'
#
loop_
_entity.id
_entity.type
_entity.pdbx_description
1 polymer ?
#
loop_
_entity_poly.entity_id
_entity_poly.type
_entity_poly.pdbx_seq_one_letter_code
_entity_poly.pdbx_strand_id
1 'polypeptide(L)'
;RFAVSVGYWKDPYIQYFVRQAKERKAPEINRGELGWERGHLTCYYARVHGVSHLIKAFLERTECNCQIVNLGAGMDTLFWRLKDENLLPRKYFEVDFPMIVARKIHNIKSKPPLSKPIMESHSGDSLLIDSHSLDSSRYSIVGADLRFPSDLEEKLKKHSLDMHLPTLLVAECVLVYMTPQQSANLLKWAASAFPVAMVINYEQVNMRDRFGQIMIENLQRRQCNLAGVELCASLHSQRERLLVSGWENARAIDMMKVYSSLPQADVKRIEALEFLDEKELFEQLMQHYCICWASKDSSNL
;
A
#
# COMPACT_ATOMS: atom_id res chain seq x y z
N ARG A 1 -12.89 -2.12 0.76
CA ARG A 1 -14.27 -1.86 1.26
C ARG A 1 -15.10 -3.13 1.49
N PHE A 2 -15.23 -4.05 0.52
CA PHE A 2 -16.07 -5.25 0.70
C PHE A 2 -15.62 -6.13 1.87
N ALA A 3 -14.32 -6.44 1.96
CA ALA A 3 -13.73 -7.16 3.10
C ALA A 3 -14.02 -6.49 4.46
N VAL A 4 -13.99 -5.15 4.52
CA VAL A 4 -14.35 -4.38 5.72
C VAL A 4 -15.82 -4.57 6.08
N SER A 5 -16.73 -4.57 5.10
CA SER A 5 -18.17 -4.74 5.35
C SER A 5 -18.56 -6.12 5.85
N VAL A 6 -17.75 -7.15 5.58
CA VAL A 6 -17.96 -8.51 6.10
C VAL A 6 -17.12 -8.80 7.35
N GLY A 7 -16.38 -7.82 7.87
CA GLY A 7 -15.74 -7.91 9.19
C GLY A 7 -14.28 -8.37 9.21
N TYR A 8 -13.56 -8.40 8.09
CA TYR A 8 -12.14 -8.79 8.08
C TYR A 8 -11.27 -7.84 8.92
N TRP A 9 -11.47 -6.53 8.81
CA TRP A 9 -10.86 -5.52 9.68
C TRP A 9 -11.76 -4.30 9.84
N LYS A 10 -11.45 -3.44 10.81
CA LYS A 10 -12.18 -2.20 11.06
C LYS A 10 -11.58 -1.06 10.26
N ASP A 11 -12.40 -0.44 9.42
CA ASP A 11 -12.05 0.79 8.71
C ASP A 11 -13.33 1.64 8.54
N PRO A 12 -13.55 2.64 9.42
CA PRO A 12 -14.73 3.48 9.35
C PRO A 12 -14.65 4.55 8.25
N TYR A 13 -13.51 4.68 7.55
CA TYR A 13 -13.23 5.76 6.62
C TYR A 13 -13.41 5.36 5.16
N ILE A 14 -13.09 4.10 4.79
CA ILE A 14 -13.12 3.64 3.39
C ILE A 14 -14.49 3.80 2.72
N GLN A 15 -15.56 3.80 3.53
CA GLN A 15 -16.93 4.00 3.06
C GLN A 15 -17.17 5.38 2.43
N TYR A 16 -16.36 6.39 2.78
CA TYR A 16 -16.46 7.75 2.25
C TYR A 16 -15.75 7.92 0.90
N PHE A 17 -14.83 7.03 0.55
CA PHE A 17 -14.04 7.14 -0.69
C PHE A 17 -14.58 6.33 -1.86
N VAL A 18 -15.05 5.11 -1.61
CA VAL A 18 -15.46 4.15 -2.65
C VAL A 18 -16.82 3.60 -2.29
N ARG A 19 -17.80 3.58 -3.20
CA ARG A 19 -19.13 2.99 -2.95
C ARG A 19 -19.04 1.49 -2.68
N GLN A 20 -20.00 0.93 -1.94
CA GLN A 20 -20.08 -0.52 -1.77
C GLN A 20 -20.50 -1.13 -3.11
N ALA A 21 -19.73 -2.11 -3.58
CA ALA A 21 -20.17 -2.92 -4.70
C ALA A 21 -21.49 -3.60 -4.28
N LYS A 22 -22.56 -3.38 -5.05
CA LYS A 22 -23.87 -4.01 -4.81
C LYS A 22 -23.92 -5.47 -5.28
N GLU A 23 -22.86 -5.96 -5.91
CA GLU A 23 -22.80 -7.33 -6.40
C GLU A 23 -22.51 -8.29 -5.24
N ARG A 24 -23.58 -8.77 -4.60
CA ARG A 24 -23.70 -10.22 -4.45
C ARG A 24 -24.12 -10.72 -5.82
N LYS A 25 -23.18 -11.22 -6.62
CA LYS A 25 -23.58 -12.00 -7.79
C LYS A 25 -24.45 -13.17 -7.30
N ALA A 26 -25.42 -13.57 -8.12
CA ALA A 26 -26.53 -14.43 -7.73
C ALA A 26 -26.07 -15.74 -7.03
N PRO A 27 -26.89 -16.34 -6.14
CA PRO A 27 -26.53 -17.56 -5.38
C PRO A 27 -26.32 -18.83 -6.21
N GLU A 28 -26.45 -18.76 -7.55
CA GLU A 28 -26.32 -19.90 -8.47
C GLU A 28 -24.90 -20.05 -9.04
N ILE A 29 -23.96 -19.26 -8.55
CA ILE A 29 -22.55 -19.33 -8.94
C ILE A 29 -21.93 -20.65 -8.47
N ASN A 30 -21.32 -21.38 -9.40
CA ASN A 30 -20.55 -22.60 -9.16
C ASN A 30 -19.62 -22.43 -7.95
N ARG A 31 -19.59 -23.45 -7.06
CA ARG A 31 -18.84 -23.44 -5.78
C ARG A 31 -17.41 -22.88 -5.88
N GLY A 32 -16.73 -23.06 -7.03
CA GLY A 32 -15.38 -22.55 -7.27
C GLY A 32 -15.26 -21.02 -7.40
N GLU A 33 -16.23 -20.30 -7.98
CA GLU A 33 -16.18 -18.83 -8.05
C GLU A 33 -16.41 -18.18 -6.67
N LEU A 34 -17.25 -18.79 -5.83
CA LEU A 34 -17.42 -18.40 -4.43
C LEU A 34 -16.16 -18.70 -3.60
N GLY A 35 -15.46 -19.81 -3.87
CA GLY A 35 -14.13 -20.09 -3.29
C GLY A 35 -13.08 -19.04 -3.70
N TRP A 36 -13.09 -18.64 -4.98
CA TRP A 36 -12.18 -17.65 -5.58
C TRP A 36 -12.35 -16.24 -4.99
N GLU A 37 -13.58 -15.78 -4.77
CA GLU A 37 -13.86 -14.49 -4.13
C GLU A 37 -13.48 -14.48 -2.65
N ARG A 38 -13.65 -15.60 -1.94
CA ARG A 38 -13.33 -15.72 -0.50
C ARG A 38 -11.84 -15.79 -0.21
N GLY A 39 -11.11 -16.61 -0.97
CA GLY A 39 -9.64 -16.64 -0.91
C GLY A 39 -9.05 -15.25 -1.08
N HIS A 40 -9.60 -14.46 -2.02
CA HIS A 40 -9.22 -13.07 -2.23
C HIS A 40 -9.37 -12.19 -0.97
N LEU A 41 -10.45 -12.29 -0.20
CA LEU A 41 -10.65 -11.44 0.98
C LEU A 41 -9.67 -11.76 2.10
N THR A 42 -9.36 -13.04 2.30
CA THR A 42 -8.29 -13.46 3.21
C THR A 42 -6.92 -12.98 2.73
N CYS A 43 -6.64 -13.02 1.43
CA CYS A 43 -5.43 -12.41 0.85
C CYS A 43 -5.38 -10.89 1.13
N TYR A 44 -6.49 -10.17 0.96
CA TYR A 44 -6.59 -8.74 1.27
C TYR A 44 -6.34 -8.45 2.75
N TYR A 45 -6.84 -9.29 3.65
CA TYR A 45 -6.53 -9.15 5.08
C TYR A 45 -5.05 -9.35 5.34
N ALA A 46 -4.45 -10.43 4.85
CA ALA A 46 -3.03 -10.71 5.05
C ALA A 46 -2.15 -9.57 4.49
N ARG A 47 -2.53 -9.01 3.33
CA ARG A 47 -1.92 -7.81 2.74
C ARG A 47 -1.99 -6.61 3.69
N VAL A 48 -3.20 -6.20 4.09
CA VAL A 48 -3.40 -5.02 4.94
C VAL A 48 -2.70 -5.20 6.29
N HIS A 49 -2.81 -6.39 6.89
CA HIS A 49 -2.18 -6.71 8.16
C HIS A 49 -0.65 -6.73 8.05
N GLY A 50 -0.09 -7.36 7.01
CA GLY A 50 1.35 -7.43 6.79
C GLY A 50 2.00 -6.06 6.59
N VAL A 51 1.40 -5.22 5.73
CA VAL A 51 1.86 -3.85 5.50
C VAL A 51 1.71 -3.01 6.77
N SER A 52 0.55 -3.08 7.43
CA SER A 52 0.30 -2.38 8.71
C SER A 52 1.29 -2.78 9.80
N HIS A 53 1.64 -4.06 9.92
CA HIS A 53 2.61 -4.54 10.90
C HIS A 53 4.00 -3.93 10.67
N LEU A 54 4.47 -3.88 9.42
CA LEU A 54 5.76 -3.26 9.09
C LEU A 54 5.76 -1.75 9.36
N ILE A 55 4.66 -1.05 9.03
CA ILE A 55 4.51 0.37 9.31
C ILE A 55 4.56 0.64 10.83
N LYS A 56 3.82 -0.15 11.62
CA LYS A 56 3.82 -0.02 13.08
C LYS A 56 5.18 -0.31 13.68
N ALA A 57 5.88 -1.35 13.21
CA ALA A 57 7.24 -1.65 13.65
C ALA A 57 8.21 -0.48 13.36
N PHE A 58 8.09 0.17 12.21
CA PHE A 58 8.89 1.35 11.88
C PHE A 58 8.54 2.56 12.76
N LEU A 59 7.24 2.81 13.00
CA LEU A 59 6.77 3.87 13.89
C LEU A 59 7.23 3.67 15.34
N GLU A 60 7.19 2.44 15.84
CA GLU A 60 7.68 2.07 17.17
C GLU A 60 9.19 2.32 17.30
N ARG A 61 9.98 1.88 16.31
CA ARG A 61 11.44 2.07 16.28
C ARG A 61 11.87 3.53 16.24
N THR A 62 11.07 4.37 15.57
CA THR A 62 11.34 5.80 15.42
C THR A 62 10.62 6.66 16.46
N GLU A 63 9.89 6.07 17.40
CA GLU A 63 9.05 6.79 18.37
C GLU A 63 8.10 7.80 17.71
N CYS A 64 7.56 7.44 16.54
CA CYS A 64 6.76 8.30 15.65
C CYS A 64 7.46 9.57 15.14
N ASN A 65 8.77 9.71 15.40
CA ASN A 65 9.63 10.81 14.96
C ASN A 65 10.11 10.64 13.51
N CYS A 66 9.19 10.28 12.62
CA CYS A 66 9.49 9.90 11.24
C CYS A 66 8.49 10.49 10.25
N GLN A 67 8.71 10.24 8.97
CA GLN A 67 7.79 10.56 7.88
C GLN A 67 7.32 9.28 7.20
N ILE A 68 6.10 9.30 6.66
CA ILE A 68 5.60 8.21 5.80
C ILE A 68 5.23 8.81 4.45
N VAL A 69 5.69 8.19 3.37
CA VAL A 69 5.36 8.54 1.99
C VAL A 69 4.69 7.34 1.31
N ASN A 70 3.36 7.40 1.17
CA ASN A 70 2.58 6.38 0.47
C ASN A 70 2.53 6.73 -1.04
N LEU A 71 3.28 5.96 -1.83
CA LEU A 71 3.43 6.10 -3.27
C LEU A 71 2.32 5.31 -3.96
N GLY A 72 1.48 5.98 -4.75
CA GLY A 72 0.29 5.38 -5.37
C GLY A 72 -0.78 5.04 -4.33
N ALA A 73 -1.02 5.97 -3.39
CA ALA A 73 -1.86 5.74 -2.22
C ALA A 73 -3.33 5.45 -2.57
N GLY A 74 -3.79 5.82 -3.76
CA GLY A 74 -5.17 5.64 -4.18
C GLY A 74 -6.15 6.22 -3.16
N MET A 75 -7.10 5.39 -2.72
CA MET A 75 -8.10 5.73 -1.71
C MET A 75 -7.76 5.15 -0.33
N ASP A 76 -6.47 4.99 -0.03
CA ASP A 76 -6.01 4.49 1.27
C ASP A 76 -6.48 5.38 2.44
N THR A 77 -6.67 4.74 3.59
CA THR A 77 -7.25 5.32 4.81
C THR A 77 -6.28 5.30 5.99
N LEU A 78 -5.01 4.91 5.77
CA LEU A 78 -4.06 4.66 6.84
C LEU A 78 -3.82 5.87 7.73
N PHE A 79 -3.77 7.08 7.18
CA PHE A 79 -3.62 8.31 7.97
C PHE A 79 -4.65 8.40 9.11
N TRP A 80 -5.93 8.23 8.78
CA TRP A 80 -7.00 8.32 9.77
C TRP A 80 -6.95 7.15 10.76
N ARG A 81 -6.64 5.94 10.29
CA ARG A 81 -6.48 4.77 11.18
C ARG A 81 -5.31 4.94 12.16
N LEU A 82 -4.18 5.50 11.71
CA LEU A 82 -3.04 5.81 12.59
C LEU A 82 -3.38 6.91 13.60
N LYS A 83 -4.21 7.90 13.23
CA LYS A 83 -4.70 8.91 14.17
C LYS A 83 -5.58 8.30 15.27
N ASP A 84 -6.51 7.42 14.91
CA ASP A 84 -7.36 6.73 15.89
C ASP A 84 -6.55 5.89 16.89
N GLU A 85 -5.40 5.37 16.45
CA GLU A 85 -4.48 4.60 17.28
C GLU A 85 -3.42 5.47 18.01
N ASN A 86 -3.44 6.80 17.85
CA ASN A 86 -2.43 7.73 18.37
C ASN A 86 -0.99 7.46 17.90
N LEU A 87 -0.82 6.90 16.69
CA LEU A 87 0.47 6.55 16.08
C LEU A 87 0.81 7.45 14.88
N LEU A 88 0.47 8.74 14.95
CA LEU A 88 0.73 9.64 13.82
C LEU A 88 2.22 9.97 13.68
N PRO A 89 2.83 9.79 12.49
CA PRO A 89 4.20 10.26 12.21
C PRO A 89 4.27 11.78 12.23
N ARG A 90 5.47 12.38 12.20
CA ARG A 90 5.62 13.84 12.07
C ARG A 90 4.84 14.38 10.88
N LYS A 91 4.93 13.73 9.73
CA LYS A 91 4.11 14.06 8.57
C LYS A 91 3.85 12.82 7.70
N TYR A 92 2.60 12.69 7.24
CA TYR A 92 2.15 11.64 6.35
C TYR A 92 1.89 12.22 4.96
N PHE A 93 2.57 11.69 3.95
CA PHE A 93 2.49 12.11 2.56
C PHE A 93 1.82 11.03 1.72
N GLU A 94 0.90 11.43 0.86
CA GLU A 94 0.31 10.58 -0.16
C GLU A 94 0.62 11.14 -1.54
N VAL A 95 0.93 10.25 -2.47
CA VAL A 95 1.22 10.60 -3.85
C VAL A 95 0.40 9.73 -4.76
N ASP A 96 -0.29 10.33 -5.72
CA ASP A 96 -0.98 9.60 -6.79
C ASP A 96 -1.12 10.50 -8.02
N PHE A 97 -1.65 9.96 -9.11
CA PHE A 97 -1.96 10.77 -10.29
C PHE A 97 -2.92 11.91 -9.94
N PRO A 98 -2.76 13.11 -10.57
CA PRO A 98 -3.58 14.28 -10.27
C PRO A 98 -5.10 14.04 -10.31
N MET A 99 -5.57 13.14 -11.19
CA MET A 99 -6.98 12.75 -11.27
C MET A 99 -7.46 12.00 -10.01
N ILE A 100 -6.65 11.10 -9.47
CA ILE A 100 -6.97 10.32 -8.27
C ILE A 100 -6.94 11.23 -7.04
N VAL A 101 -5.92 12.09 -6.95
CA VAL A 101 -5.78 13.09 -5.90
C VAL A 101 -6.97 14.06 -5.89
N ALA A 102 -7.37 14.61 -7.03
CA ALA A 102 -8.53 15.50 -7.13
C ALA A 102 -9.81 14.83 -6.60
N ARG A 103 -10.03 13.56 -6.96
CA ARG A 103 -11.17 12.77 -6.46
C ARG A 103 -11.09 12.55 -4.94
N LYS A 104 -9.90 12.26 -4.40
CA LYS A 104 -9.71 12.05 -2.96
C LYS A 104 -9.91 13.35 -2.18
N ILE A 105 -9.35 14.46 -2.64
CA ILE A 105 -9.54 15.81 -2.08
C ILE A 105 -11.02 16.19 -2.09
N HIS A 106 -11.74 15.94 -3.19
CA HIS A 106 -13.18 16.21 -3.26
C HIS A 106 -13.96 15.47 -2.16
N ASN A 107 -13.65 14.18 -1.94
CA ASN A 107 -14.27 13.40 -0.87
C ASN A 107 -13.90 13.93 0.53
N ILE A 108 -12.64 14.29 0.75
CA ILE A 108 -12.17 14.87 2.03
C ILE A 108 -12.90 16.17 2.32
N LYS A 109 -12.99 17.09 1.35
CA LYS A 109 -13.71 18.37 1.50
C LYS A 109 -15.19 18.16 1.77
N SER A 110 -15.83 17.22 1.07
CA SER A 110 -17.27 17.02 1.12
C SER A 110 -17.76 16.27 2.36
N LYS A 111 -16.86 15.60 3.11
CA LYS A 111 -17.22 14.71 4.22
C LYS A 111 -16.52 15.14 5.51
N PRO A 112 -17.25 15.73 6.48
CA PRO A 112 -16.68 16.15 7.76
C PRO A 112 -15.89 15.08 8.54
N PRO A 113 -16.26 13.79 8.52
CA PRO A 113 -15.47 12.74 9.17
C PRO A 113 -14.05 12.58 8.62
N LEU A 114 -13.78 13.05 7.39
CA LEU A 114 -12.46 13.00 6.78
C LEU A 114 -11.68 14.30 7.00
N SER A 115 -12.34 15.47 6.89
CA SER A 115 -11.68 16.76 7.03
C SER A 115 -11.38 17.15 8.47
N LYS A 116 -12.27 16.85 9.44
CA LYS A 116 -12.08 17.20 10.85
C LYS A 116 -10.77 16.65 11.43
N PRO A 117 -10.44 15.36 11.27
CA PRO A 117 -9.15 14.81 11.75
C PRO A 117 -7.91 15.53 11.21
N ILE A 118 -7.96 16.00 9.96
CA ILE A 118 -6.85 16.73 9.33
C ILE A 118 -6.73 18.13 9.94
N MET A 119 -7.86 18.82 10.12
CA MET A 119 -7.90 20.16 10.73
C MET A 119 -7.45 20.14 12.19
N GLU A 120 -7.90 19.17 12.99
CA GLU A 120 -7.47 19.00 14.39
C GLU A 120 -5.96 18.77 14.52
N SER A 121 -5.35 18.17 13.50
CA SER A 121 -3.92 17.90 13.47
C SER A 121 -3.13 19.05 12.84
N HIS A 122 -3.78 20.10 12.38
CA HIS A 122 -3.15 21.24 11.73
C HIS A 122 -2.92 22.38 12.73
N SER A 123 -1.69 22.86 12.77
CA SER A 123 -1.28 23.94 13.69
C SER A 123 -1.38 25.34 13.05
N GLY A 124 -1.77 25.43 11.77
CA GLY A 124 -1.83 26.69 11.01
C GLY A 124 -3.24 27.22 10.78
N ASP A 125 -3.34 28.49 10.40
CA ASP A 125 -4.62 29.20 10.25
C ASP A 125 -5.41 28.80 8.98
N SER A 126 -4.75 28.24 7.96
CA SER A 126 -5.42 27.82 6.73
C SER A 126 -4.77 26.59 6.09
N LEU A 127 -5.62 25.63 5.69
CA LEU A 127 -5.23 24.51 4.85
C LEU A 127 -4.95 25.02 3.43
N LEU A 128 -3.77 24.74 2.90
CA LEU A 128 -3.47 25.00 1.49
C LEU A 128 -4.11 23.90 0.67
N ILE A 129 -5.28 24.16 0.08
CA ILE A 129 -5.98 23.17 -0.74
C ILE A 129 -6.15 23.66 -2.16
N ASP A 130 -5.39 23.06 -3.07
CA ASP A 130 -5.55 23.17 -4.50
C ASP A 130 -6.40 21.99 -5.05
N SER A 131 -6.71 22.02 -6.34
CA SER A 131 -7.39 20.92 -7.06
C SER A 131 -6.56 19.65 -7.10
N HIS A 132 -5.22 19.76 -7.05
CA HIS A 132 -4.29 18.65 -7.18
C HIS A 132 -3.34 18.48 -5.99
N SER A 133 -3.51 19.26 -4.92
CA SER A 133 -2.76 19.06 -3.69
C SER A 133 -3.54 19.56 -2.47
N LEU A 134 -3.29 18.93 -1.33
CA LEU A 134 -3.75 19.41 -0.03
C LEU A 134 -2.55 19.31 0.91
N ASP A 135 -2.19 20.43 1.52
CA ASP A 135 -1.13 20.49 2.53
C ASP A 135 -1.68 20.89 3.89
N SER A 136 -1.30 20.13 4.91
CA SER A 136 -1.53 20.42 6.32
C SER A 136 -0.25 20.13 7.11
N SER A 137 -0.27 20.42 8.42
CA SER A 137 0.91 20.20 9.27
C SER A 137 1.31 18.73 9.38
N ARG A 138 0.33 17.81 9.38
CA ARG A 138 0.56 16.38 9.64
C ARG A 138 0.17 15.47 8.48
N TYR A 139 -0.55 15.98 7.48
CA TYR A 139 -1.00 15.24 6.31
C TYR A 139 -0.82 16.06 5.03
N SER A 140 -0.29 15.45 3.99
CA SER A 140 -0.18 16.05 2.67
C SER A 140 -0.54 15.03 1.59
N ILE A 141 -1.26 15.46 0.56
CA ILE A 141 -1.53 14.68 -0.63
C ILE A 141 -1.14 15.49 -1.86
N VAL A 142 -0.40 14.87 -2.78
CA VAL A 142 0.24 15.53 -3.92
C VAL A 142 -0.06 14.78 -5.21
N GLY A 143 -0.59 15.50 -6.20
CA GLY A 143 -0.75 15.03 -7.57
C GLY A 143 0.60 15.00 -8.31
N ALA A 144 1.19 13.82 -8.45
CA ALA A 144 2.45 13.63 -9.16
C ALA A 144 2.49 12.29 -9.88
N ASP A 145 3.27 12.26 -10.96
CA ASP A 145 3.52 11.03 -11.69
C ASP A 145 4.83 10.41 -11.19
N LEU A 146 4.70 9.23 -10.57
CA LEU A 146 5.81 8.50 -9.95
C LEU A 146 6.93 8.12 -10.94
N ARG A 147 6.67 8.17 -12.25
CA ARG A 147 7.65 7.89 -13.30
C ARG A 147 8.69 9.00 -13.44
N PHE A 148 8.47 10.18 -12.84
CA PHE A 148 9.36 11.33 -12.88
C PHE A 148 9.82 11.73 -11.46
N PRO A 149 10.83 11.04 -10.89
CA PRO A 149 11.27 11.28 -9.50
C PRO A 149 11.72 12.73 -9.20
N SER A 150 12.26 13.45 -10.18
CA SER A 150 12.67 14.85 -9.99
C SER A 150 11.48 15.78 -9.73
N ASP A 151 10.38 15.63 -10.48
CA ASP A 151 9.14 16.39 -10.26
C ASP A 151 8.49 16.00 -8.93
N LEU A 152 8.52 14.70 -8.61
CA LEU A 152 8.04 14.18 -7.33
C LEU A 152 8.77 14.82 -6.16
N GLU A 153 10.10 14.87 -6.20
CA GLU A 153 10.92 15.47 -5.15
C GLU A 153 10.62 16.96 -4.97
N GLU A 154 10.57 17.71 -6.07
CA GLU A 154 10.29 19.15 -6.01
C GLU A 154 8.94 19.43 -5.35
N LYS A 155 7.90 18.66 -5.72
CA LYS A 155 6.58 18.79 -5.13
C LYS A 155 6.57 18.37 -3.66
N LEU A 156 7.19 17.25 -3.29
CA LEU A 156 7.23 16.83 -1.89
C LEU A 156 7.99 17.84 -1.01
N LYS A 157 9.10 18.42 -1.51
CA LYS A 157 9.84 19.48 -0.82
C LYS A 157 9.00 20.75 -0.62
N LYS A 158 8.20 21.16 -1.63
CA LYS A 158 7.24 22.27 -1.50
C LYS A 158 6.21 22.02 -0.39
N HIS A 159 5.86 20.75 -0.17
CA HIS A 159 5.00 20.31 0.92
C HIS A 159 5.76 20.01 2.22
N SER A 160 6.95 20.59 2.42
CA SER A 160 7.74 20.45 3.65
C SER A 160 8.17 19.01 3.98
N LEU A 161 8.53 18.23 2.97
CA LEU A 161 9.25 16.95 3.18
C LEU A 161 10.67 17.24 3.69
N ASP A 162 11.00 16.71 4.86
CA ASP A 162 12.35 16.80 5.45
C ASP A 162 13.19 15.60 5.02
N MET A 163 14.32 15.84 4.35
CA MET A 163 15.21 14.78 3.85
C MET A 163 16.10 14.19 4.96
N HIS A 164 16.17 14.84 6.13
CA HIS A 164 16.99 14.40 7.26
C HIS A 164 16.23 13.51 8.25
N LEU A 165 14.90 13.44 8.16
CA LEU A 165 14.10 12.58 9.02
C LEU A 165 14.07 11.13 8.51
N PRO A 166 14.03 10.14 9.43
CA PRO A 166 13.72 8.75 9.07
C PRO A 166 12.43 8.70 8.26
N THR A 167 12.50 8.13 7.05
CA THR A 167 11.35 8.14 6.13
C THR A 167 11.00 6.73 5.68
N LEU A 168 9.73 6.35 5.88
CA LEU A 168 9.16 5.11 5.36
C LEU A 168 8.43 5.38 4.06
N LEU A 169 8.79 4.67 3.00
CA LEU A 169 8.10 4.69 1.72
C LEU A 169 7.26 3.43 1.57
N VAL A 170 6.01 3.57 1.12
CA VAL A 170 5.10 2.44 0.91
C VAL A 170 4.68 2.43 -0.56
N ALA A 171 4.87 1.31 -1.24
CA ALA A 171 4.40 1.05 -2.59
C ALA A 171 3.55 -0.23 -2.59
N GLU A 172 2.24 -0.07 -2.49
CA GLU A 172 1.31 -1.19 -2.27
C GLU A 172 0.50 -1.51 -3.54
N CYS A 173 0.98 -2.47 -4.33
CA CYS A 173 0.56 -2.78 -5.69
C CYS A 173 0.74 -1.58 -6.63
N VAL A 174 1.97 -1.07 -6.75
CA VAL A 174 2.24 0.14 -7.54
C VAL A 174 3.37 -0.05 -8.54
N LEU A 175 4.51 -0.61 -8.11
CA LEU A 175 5.70 -0.68 -8.96
C LEU A 175 5.50 -1.59 -10.19
N VAL A 176 4.66 -2.62 -10.08
CA VAL A 176 4.31 -3.51 -11.19
C VAL A 176 3.65 -2.80 -12.39
N TYR A 177 3.03 -1.63 -12.20
CA TYR A 177 2.35 -0.88 -13.27
C TYR A 177 3.28 0.03 -14.08
N MET A 178 4.52 0.22 -13.63
CA MET A 178 5.52 1.03 -14.31
C MET A 178 6.58 0.12 -14.94
N THR A 179 7.32 0.63 -15.91
CA THR A 179 8.38 -0.17 -16.53
C THR A 179 9.48 -0.48 -15.49
N PRO A 180 10.24 -1.57 -15.69
CA PRO A 180 11.35 -1.95 -14.83
C PRO A 180 12.30 -0.77 -14.55
N GLN A 181 12.66 -0.03 -15.60
CA GLN A 181 13.51 1.15 -15.51
C GLN A 181 12.88 2.28 -14.66
N GLN A 182 11.58 2.54 -14.83
CA GLN A 182 10.89 3.57 -14.06
C GLN A 182 10.83 3.22 -12.58
N SER A 183 10.51 1.97 -12.24
CA SER A 183 10.49 1.53 -10.84
C SER A 183 11.87 1.54 -10.20
N ALA A 184 12.91 1.14 -10.94
CA ALA A 184 14.30 1.21 -10.47
C ALA A 184 14.73 2.66 -10.21
N ASN A 185 14.37 3.60 -11.10
CA ASN A 185 14.67 5.02 -10.91
C ASN A 185 13.99 5.58 -9.65
N LEU A 186 12.74 5.21 -9.39
CA LEU A 186 12.01 5.64 -8.20
C LEU A 186 12.63 5.08 -6.91
N LEU A 187 12.96 3.78 -6.90
CA LEU A 187 13.62 3.12 -5.76
C LEU A 187 15.02 3.70 -5.50
N LYS A 188 15.77 4.00 -6.57
CA LYS A 188 17.09 4.62 -6.47
C LYS A 188 17.02 6.04 -5.94
N TRP A 189 16.05 6.82 -6.41
CA TRP A 189 15.77 8.15 -5.87
C TRP A 189 15.51 8.07 -4.37
N ALA A 190 14.60 7.20 -3.93
CA ALA A 190 14.26 7.04 -2.52
C ALA A 190 15.47 6.65 -1.66
N ALA A 191 16.27 5.68 -2.11
CA ALA A 191 17.50 5.29 -1.42
C ALA A 191 18.53 6.43 -1.35
N SER A 192 18.62 7.27 -2.38
CA SER A 192 19.58 8.38 -2.46
C SER A 192 19.13 9.61 -1.66
N ALA A 193 17.82 9.86 -1.60
CA ALA A 193 17.20 11.02 -0.99
C ALA A 193 17.36 11.05 0.54
N PHE A 194 17.22 9.89 1.19
CA PHE A 194 17.14 9.79 2.64
C PHE A 194 18.35 9.05 3.23
N PRO A 195 19.02 9.59 4.26
CA PRO A 195 20.08 8.88 4.98
C PRO A 195 19.57 7.65 5.74
N VAL A 196 18.40 7.77 6.36
CA VAL A 196 17.70 6.70 7.08
C VAL A 196 16.32 6.50 6.45
N ALA A 197 16.11 5.34 5.83
CA ALA A 197 14.84 5.03 5.20
C ALA A 197 14.52 3.54 5.21
N MET A 198 13.23 3.27 5.08
CA MET A 198 12.69 1.94 4.81
C MET A 198 11.71 2.04 3.64
N VAL A 199 11.71 1.06 2.75
CA VAL A 199 10.68 0.90 1.72
C VAL A 199 9.94 -0.39 1.95
N ILE A 200 8.62 -0.35 1.82
CA ILE A 200 7.74 -1.53 1.79
C ILE A 200 7.15 -1.61 0.39
N ASN A 201 7.34 -2.76 -0.26
CA ASN A 201 6.76 -3.08 -1.55
C ASN A 201 5.86 -4.32 -1.42
N TYR A 202 4.58 -4.19 -1.74
CA TYR A 202 3.67 -5.32 -1.85
C TYR A 202 3.24 -5.45 -3.31
N GLU A 203 3.50 -6.57 -3.96
CA GLU A 203 3.05 -6.82 -5.33
C GLU A 203 3.19 -8.31 -5.68
N GLN A 204 2.99 -8.64 -6.96
CA GLN A 204 3.08 -10.00 -7.44
C GLN A 204 4.49 -10.61 -7.34
N VAL A 205 4.54 -11.94 -7.28
CA VAL A 205 5.76 -12.74 -7.33
C VAL A 205 5.47 -14.07 -8.04
N ASN A 206 6.51 -14.79 -8.44
CA ASN A 206 6.40 -16.10 -9.10
C ASN A 206 5.61 -16.07 -10.43
N MET A 207 5.61 -14.93 -11.13
CA MET A 207 4.76 -14.70 -12.32
C MET A 207 5.17 -15.46 -13.58
N ARG A 208 6.20 -16.32 -13.51
CA ARG A 208 6.70 -17.11 -14.66
C ARG A 208 6.04 -18.47 -14.82
N ASP A 209 5.31 -18.94 -13.82
CA ASP A 209 4.61 -20.22 -13.92
C ASP A 209 3.27 -20.10 -14.67
N ARG A 210 2.57 -21.23 -14.83
CA ARG A 210 1.29 -21.26 -15.54
C ARG A 210 0.20 -20.41 -14.87
N PHE A 211 0.19 -20.33 -13.54
CA PHE A 211 -0.79 -19.53 -12.81
C PHE A 211 -0.52 -18.03 -13.02
N GLY A 212 0.75 -17.62 -12.92
CA GLY A 212 1.20 -16.27 -13.24
C GLY A 212 0.82 -15.84 -14.66
N GLN A 213 0.99 -16.70 -15.67
CA GLN A 213 0.57 -16.39 -17.04
C GLN A 213 -0.95 -16.17 -17.15
N ILE A 214 -1.76 -17.04 -16.54
CA ILE A 214 -3.22 -16.88 -16.50
C ILE A 214 -3.60 -15.56 -15.81
N MET A 215 -2.91 -15.21 -14.72
CA MET A 215 -3.12 -13.95 -14.01
C MET A 215 -2.82 -12.72 -14.88
N ILE A 216 -1.72 -12.76 -15.66
CA ILE A 216 -1.36 -11.69 -16.60
C ILE A 216 -2.44 -11.55 -17.67
N GLU A 217 -2.85 -12.65 -18.30
CA GLU A 217 -3.90 -12.64 -19.33
C GLU A 217 -5.23 -12.08 -18.79
N ASN A 218 -5.61 -12.46 -17.58
CA ASN A 218 -6.83 -11.98 -16.94
C ASN A 218 -6.80 -10.46 -16.67
N LEU A 219 -5.65 -9.91 -16.31
CA LEU A 219 -5.48 -8.47 -16.11
C LEU A 219 -5.45 -7.71 -17.45
N GLN A 220 -4.79 -8.27 -18.47
CA GLN A 220 -4.77 -7.70 -19.81
C GLN A 220 -6.17 -7.62 -20.43
N ARG A 221 -7.02 -8.65 -20.23
CA ARG A 221 -8.44 -8.63 -20.64
C ARG A 221 -9.24 -7.50 -19.99
N ARG A 222 -8.81 -7.02 -18.81
CA ARG A 222 -9.39 -5.87 -18.09
C ARG A 222 -8.69 -4.55 -18.42
N GLN A 223 -7.90 -4.50 -19.50
CA GLN A 223 -7.11 -3.33 -19.92
C GLN A 223 -6.10 -2.87 -18.85
N CYS A 224 -5.65 -3.80 -18.00
CA CYS A 224 -4.65 -3.56 -16.97
C CYS A 224 -3.34 -4.25 -17.36
N ASN A 225 -2.41 -3.50 -17.94
CA ASN A 225 -1.10 -4.03 -18.32
C ASN A 225 -0.10 -3.94 -17.16
N LEU A 226 0.61 -5.03 -16.90
CA LEU A 226 1.65 -5.11 -15.87
C LEU A 226 3.01 -4.83 -16.52
N ALA A 227 3.35 -3.55 -16.70
CA ALA A 227 4.58 -3.14 -17.39
C ALA A 227 5.87 -3.64 -16.71
N GLY A 228 5.84 -3.89 -15.40
CA GLY A 228 6.97 -4.35 -14.59
C GLY A 228 6.95 -5.84 -14.25
N VAL A 229 6.10 -6.65 -14.90
CA VAL A 229 5.90 -8.06 -14.52
C VAL A 229 7.17 -8.91 -14.60
N GLU A 230 8.12 -8.55 -15.45
CA GLU A 230 9.40 -9.27 -15.57
C GLU A 230 10.22 -9.28 -14.27
N LEU A 231 10.07 -8.25 -13.41
CA LEU A 231 10.72 -8.16 -12.11
C LEU A 231 10.04 -9.03 -11.04
N CYS A 232 8.80 -9.46 -11.29
CA CYS A 232 7.99 -10.30 -10.41
C CYS A 232 8.29 -11.80 -10.59
N ALA A 233 9.51 -12.15 -11.01
CA ALA A 233 9.90 -13.53 -11.32
C ALA A 233 10.01 -14.43 -10.07
N SER A 234 10.55 -13.90 -8.96
CA SER A 234 10.75 -14.65 -7.72
C SER A 234 10.96 -13.71 -6.52
N LEU A 235 10.93 -14.25 -5.30
CA LEU A 235 11.33 -13.49 -4.10
C LEU A 235 12.79 -13.00 -4.19
N HIS A 236 13.65 -13.75 -4.88
CA HIS A 236 15.05 -13.36 -5.09
C HIS A 236 15.14 -12.11 -5.97
N SER A 237 14.45 -12.08 -7.12
CA SER A 237 14.45 -10.91 -8.01
C SER A 237 13.86 -9.66 -7.33
N GLN A 238 12.84 -9.84 -6.48
CA GLN A 238 12.28 -8.75 -5.69
C GLN A 238 13.25 -8.20 -4.63
N ARG A 239 14.13 -9.03 -4.06
CA ARG A 239 15.19 -8.55 -3.16
C ARG A 239 16.33 -7.89 -3.93
N GLU A 240 16.76 -8.51 -5.02
CA GLU A 240 17.87 -8.04 -5.85
C GLU A 240 17.58 -6.64 -6.41
N ARG A 241 16.37 -6.38 -6.92
CA ARG A 241 16.00 -5.03 -7.41
C ARG A 241 16.12 -3.96 -6.33
N LEU A 242 15.86 -4.28 -5.06
CA LEU A 242 15.98 -3.33 -3.95
C LEU A 242 17.46 -3.08 -3.66
N LEU A 243 18.26 -4.15 -3.53
CA LEU A 243 19.70 -4.04 -3.26
C LEU A 243 20.44 -3.26 -4.37
N VAL A 244 20.19 -3.59 -5.64
CA VAL A 244 20.81 -2.91 -6.80
C VAL A 244 20.36 -1.45 -6.91
N SER A 245 19.20 -1.10 -6.37
CA SER A 245 18.71 0.29 -6.33
C SER A 245 19.34 1.11 -5.20
N GLY A 246 20.30 0.57 -4.45
CA GLY A 246 21.05 1.31 -3.41
C GLY A 246 20.53 1.12 -1.99
N TRP A 247 19.68 0.11 -1.75
CA TRP A 247 19.28 -0.28 -0.40
C TRP A 247 20.27 -1.28 0.20
N GLU A 248 20.52 -1.20 1.51
CA GLU A 248 21.58 -1.99 2.18
C GLU A 248 21.08 -3.38 2.58
N ASN A 249 19.88 -3.44 3.14
CA ASN A 249 19.25 -4.67 3.59
C ASN A 249 17.93 -4.86 2.84
N ALA A 250 17.65 -6.07 2.34
CA ALA A 250 16.39 -6.39 1.69
C ALA A 250 15.89 -7.78 2.09
N ARG A 251 14.60 -7.87 2.44
CA ARG A 251 13.89 -9.11 2.71
C ARG A 251 12.60 -9.18 1.89
N ALA A 252 12.19 -10.40 1.60
CA ALA A 252 10.96 -10.69 0.88
C ALA A 252 10.39 -12.01 1.39
N ILE A 253 9.08 -12.05 1.57
CA ILE A 253 8.31 -13.27 1.88
C ILE A 253 7.04 -13.27 1.04
N ASP A 254 6.60 -14.45 0.62
CA ASP A 254 5.29 -14.61 -0.01
C ASP A 254 4.16 -14.39 1.02
N MET A 255 2.95 -14.15 0.52
CA MET A 255 1.81 -13.90 1.39
C MET A 255 1.34 -15.14 2.14
N MET A 256 1.66 -16.35 1.66
CA MET A 256 1.35 -17.58 2.40
C MET A 256 2.15 -17.65 3.71
N LYS A 257 3.41 -17.20 3.68
CA LYS A 257 4.26 -17.07 4.87
C LYS A 257 3.78 -15.94 5.79
N VAL A 258 3.29 -14.83 5.24
CA VAL A 258 2.64 -13.78 6.04
C VAL A 258 1.41 -14.35 6.75
N TYR A 259 0.53 -15.04 6.04
CA TYR A 259 -0.68 -15.65 6.60
C TYR A 259 -0.36 -16.67 7.69
N SER A 260 0.63 -17.53 7.46
CA SER A 260 1.08 -18.53 8.44
C SER A 260 1.68 -17.90 9.70
N SER A 261 2.10 -16.64 9.62
CA SER A 261 2.66 -15.89 10.75
C SER A 261 1.62 -15.07 11.51
N LEU A 262 0.36 -15.06 11.07
CA LEU A 262 -0.72 -14.35 11.76
C LEU A 262 -1.02 -14.99 13.13
N PRO A 263 -1.47 -14.20 14.12
CA PRO A 263 -1.94 -14.76 15.38
C PRO A 263 -3.05 -15.79 15.15
N GLN A 264 -2.97 -16.94 15.81
CA GLN A 264 -3.95 -18.03 15.64
C GLN A 264 -5.39 -17.61 15.97
N ALA A 265 -5.56 -16.65 16.88
CA ALA A 265 -6.86 -16.07 17.18
C ALA A 265 -7.44 -15.30 15.98
N ASP A 266 -6.60 -14.55 15.25
CA ASP A 266 -7.01 -13.83 14.05
C ASP A 266 -7.33 -14.78 12.90
N VAL A 267 -6.50 -15.81 12.70
CA VAL A 267 -6.75 -16.85 11.69
C VAL A 267 -8.11 -17.49 11.94
N LYS A 268 -8.37 -17.97 13.16
CA LYS A 268 -9.66 -18.56 13.53
C LYS A 268 -10.83 -17.60 13.33
N ARG A 269 -10.66 -16.34 13.71
CA ARG A 269 -11.68 -15.30 13.54
C ARG A 269 -12.02 -15.12 12.06
N ILE A 270 -11.01 -15.07 11.20
CA ILE A 270 -11.17 -14.84 9.77
C ILE A 270 -11.75 -16.06 9.05
N GLU A 271 -11.23 -17.26 9.36
CA GLU A 271 -11.76 -18.51 8.82
C GLU A 271 -13.20 -18.78 9.29
N ALA A 272 -13.63 -18.19 10.41
CA ALA A 272 -15.02 -18.25 10.88
C ALA A 272 -15.94 -17.25 10.16
N LEU A 273 -15.42 -16.20 9.51
CA LEU A 273 -16.26 -15.24 8.77
C LEU A 273 -16.85 -15.91 7.53
N GLU A 274 -16.07 -16.73 6.82
CA GLU A 274 -16.49 -17.40 5.60
C GLU A 274 -15.81 -18.76 5.43
N PHE A 275 -16.56 -19.78 4.99
CA PHE A 275 -16.04 -21.12 4.75
C PHE A 275 -15.16 -21.17 3.48
N LEU A 276 -13.90 -21.57 3.63
CA LEU A 276 -12.95 -21.76 2.54
C LEU A 276 -12.88 -23.25 2.14
N ASP A 277 -13.48 -23.60 1.01
CA ASP A 277 -13.55 -24.98 0.50
C ASP A 277 -12.33 -25.34 -0.38
N GLU A 278 -11.80 -24.37 -1.15
CA GLU A 278 -10.69 -24.58 -2.10
C GLU A 278 -9.36 -24.01 -1.54
N LYS A 279 -8.69 -24.79 -0.68
CA LYS A 279 -7.44 -24.36 -0.04
C LYS A 279 -6.27 -24.27 -1.01
N GLU A 280 -6.18 -25.16 -1.98
CA GLU A 280 -5.08 -25.22 -2.95
C GLU A 280 -5.03 -23.95 -3.81
N LEU A 281 -6.21 -23.46 -4.22
CA LEU A 281 -6.33 -22.24 -5.00
C LEU A 281 -5.96 -20.99 -4.17
N PHE A 282 -6.39 -20.96 -2.90
CA PHE A 282 -5.99 -19.91 -1.96
C PHE A 282 -4.47 -19.89 -1.75
N GLU A 283 -3.85 -21.06 -1.54
CA GLU A 283 -2.40 -21.20 -1.41
C GLU A 283 -1.68 -20.73 -2.67
N GLN A 284 -2.15 -21.14 -3.86
CA GLN A 284 -1.61 -20.66 -5.13
C GLN A 284 -1.67 -19.13 -5.23
N LEU A 285 -2.83 -18.52 -4.93
CA LEU A 285 -2.96 -17.06 -4.96
C LEU A 285 -2.00 -16.38 -3.98
N MET A 286 -1.86 -16.91 -2.76
CA MET A 286 -0.99 -16.37 -1.73
C MET A 286 0.50 -16.51 -2.05
N GLN A 287 0.89 -17.54 -2.79
CA GLN A 287 2.25 -17.73 -3.28
C GLN A 287 2.59 -16.83 -4.47
N HIS A 288 1.60 -16.17 -5.09
CA HIS A 288 1.77 -15.25 -6.22
C HIS A 288 1.77 -13.77 -5.83
N TYR A 289 1.73 -13.47 -4.54
CA TYR A 289 1.98 -12.15 -3.99
C TYR A 289 3.08 -12.22 -2.94
N CYS A 290 3.80 -11.11 -2.79
CA CYS A 290 4.83 -10.98 -1.77
C CYS A 290 4.75 -9.63 -1.09
N ILE A 291 5.28 -9.59 0.13
CA ILE A 291 5.68 -8.37 0.78
C ILE A 291 7.20 -8.35 0.89
N CYS A 292 7.78 -7.28 0.38
CA CYS A 292 9.20 -7.01 0.42
C CYS A 292 9.44 -5.75 1.21
N TRP A 293 10.51 -5.72 1.98
CA TRP A 293 10.96 -4.49 2.60
C TRP A 293 12.47 -4.39 2.54
N ALA A 294 12.94 -3.16 2.37
CA ALA A 294 14.35 -2.86 2.41
C ALA A 294 14.60 -1.65 3.30
N SER A 295 15.79 -1.61 3.90
CA SER A 295 16.23 -0.49 4.72
C SER A 295 17.62 -0.04 4.33
N LYS A 296 17.85 1.24 4.55
CA LYS A 296 19.14 1.90 4.51
C LYS A 296 19.22 2.73 5.78
N ASP A 297 20.30 2.59 6.52
CA ASP A 297 20.42 3.25 7.79
C ASP A 297 21.85 3.68 8.09
N SER A 298 22.13 4.94 7.77
CA SER A 298 23.42 5.56 8.10
C SER A 298 23.59 5.86 9.60
N SER A 299 22.55 5.68 10.43
CA SER A 299 22.51 6.11 11.83
C SER A 299 22.42 4.96 12.86
N ASN A 300 22.27 3.70 12.41
CA ASN A 300 22.11 2.50 13.25
C ASN A 300 20.95 2.58 14.26
N LEU A 301 19.77 3.01 13.79
CA LEU A 301 18.48 3.08 14.48
C LEU A 301 17.75 1.72 14.59
#